data_AF-D4ZM27-F1
#
_entry.id   AF-D4ZM27-F1
#
_cell.length_a   1.000
_cell.length_b   1.000
_cell.length_c   1.000
_cell.angle_alpha   90.00
_cell.angle_beta   90.00
_cell.angle_gamma   90.00
#
_symmetry.space_group_name_H-M   'P 1'
#
loop_
_entity.id
_entity.type
_entity.pdbx_description
1 polymer ?
#
loop_
_entity_poly.entity_id
_entity_poly.type
_entity_poly.pdbx_seq_one_letter_code
_entity_poly.pdbx_strand_id
1 'polypeptide(L)'
;MTMGMKRASIMMIFIVQGALNGVLGCLLGGVSGIIIAENLSRIAKGIENILGIKLLSADVYFIDFLPSQLNFSDVFIVLMLAFIMSLLATIYPAWKASKTQPAKALAGR
;
A
#
# COMPACT_ATOMS: atom_id res chain seq x y z
N MET A 1 4.60 -17.64 27.54
CA MET A 1 4.02 -17.44 28.89
C MET A 1 5.01 -17.80 30.00
N THR A 2 6.26 -18.17 29.69
CA THR A 2 7.33 -18.39 30.68
C THR A 2 7.94 -17.11 31.25
N MET A 3 7.61 -15.93 30.70
CA MET A 3 8.00 -14.60 31.23
C MET A 3 6.80 -13.70 31.62
N GLY A 4 5.76 -14.23 32.28
CA GLY A 4 4.69 -13.41 32.90
C GLY A 4 3.86 -12.50 31.98
N MET A 5 4.16 -12.46 30.68
CA MET A 5 3.58 -11.52 29.74
C MET A 5 2.16 -11.97 29.37
N LYS A 6 1.18 -11.13 29.70
CA LYS A 6 -0.23 -11.37 29.40
C LYS A 6 -0.42 -11.47 27.89
N ARG A 7 -1.29 -12.37 27.43
CA ARG A 7 -1.61 -12.57 25.99
C ARG A 7 -2.00 -11.25 25.30
N ALA A 8 -2.59 -10.32 26.05
CA ALA A 8 -2.93 -8.97 25.59
C ALA A 8 -1.70 -8.15 25.14
N SER A 9 -0.55 -8.28 25.81
CA SER A 9 0.67 -7.54 25.46
C SER A 9 1.26 -8.02 24.13
N ILE A 10 1.23 -9.32 23.85
CA ILE A 10 1.69 -9.88 22.57
C ILE A 10 0.81 -9.36 21.43
N MET A 11 -0.51 -9.35 21.62
CA MET A 11 -1.45 -8.81 20.64
C MET A 11 -1.20 -7.32 20.38
N MET A 12 -0.94 -6.53 21.42
CA MET A 12 -0.60 -5.10 21.29
C MET A 12 0.68 -4.86 20.48
N ILE A 13 1.73 -5.67 20.71
CA ILE A 13 2.98 -5.55 19.93
C ILE A 13 2.74 -5.78 18.44
N PHE A 14 1.97 -6.81 18.09
CA PHE A 14 1.65 -7.09 16.68
C PHE A 14 0.78 -6.00 16.04
N ILE A 15 -0.19 -5.45 16.77
CA ILE A 15 -1.02 -4.35 16.29
C ILE A 15 -0.16 -3.10 16.04
N VAL A 16 0.71 -2.73 16.99
CA VAL A 16 1.60 -1.56 16.86
C VAL A 16 2.59 -1.74 15.71
N GLN A 17 3.18 -2.93 15.57
CA GLN A 17 4.11 -3.24 14.47
C GLN A 17 3.42 -3.19 13.10
N GLY A 18 2.22 -3.74 12.98
CA GLY A 18 1.47 -3.66 11.74
C GLY A 18 0.97 -2.23 11.42
N ALA A 19 0.59 -1.46 12.45
CA ALA A 19 0.26 -0.04 12.27
C ALA A 19 1.47 0.78 11.77
N LEU A 20 2.66 0.56 12.34
CA LEU A 20 3.90 1.19 11.89
C LEU A 20 4.21 0.84 10.43
N ASN A 21 4.13 -0.43 10.07
CA ASN A 21 4.31 -0.86 8.68
C ASN A 21 3.25 -0.28 7.74
N GLY A 22 2.01 -0.16 8.20
CA GLY A 22 0.92 0.47 7.44
C GLY A 22 1.17 1.95 7.16
N VAL A 23 1.61 2.72 8.16
CA VAL A 23 2.00 4.13 8.00
C VAL A 23 3.14 4.25 6.99
N LEU A 24 4.19 3.45 7.13
CA LEU A 24 5.34 3.47 6.20
C LEU A 24 4.91 3.12 4.78
N GLY A 25 4.06 2.10 4.61
CA GLY A 25 3.50 1.71 3.32
C GLY A 25 2.67 2.82 2.68
N CYS A 26 1.81 3.50 3.45
CA CYS A 26 1.02 4.63 2.96
C CYS A 26 1.89 5.83 2.56
N LEU A 27 2.93 6.15 3.33
CA LEU A 27 3.85 7.23 2.98
C LEU A 27 4.63 6.92 1.69
N LEU A 28 5.22 5.74 1.61
CA LEU A 28 5.98 5.31 0.42
C LEU A 28 5.07 5.19 -0.81
N GLY A 29 3.88 4.62 -0.65
CA GLY A 29 2.88 4.49 -1.71
C GLY A 29 2.33 5.84 -2.17
N GLY A 30 2.08 6.77 -1.24
CA GLY A 30 1.65 8.13 -1.55
C GLY A 30 2.70 8.91 -2.34
N VAL A 31 3.93 8.93 -1.85
CA VAL A 31 5.04 9.64 -2.51
C VAL A 31 5.31 9.05 -3.90
N SER A 32 5.43 7.73 -4.00
CA SER A 32 5.63 7.07 -5.30
C SER A 32 4.46 7.29 -6.26
N GLY A 33 3.21 7.21 -5.76
CA GLY A 33 2.01 7.47 -6.55
C GLY A 33 1.94 8.89 -7.12
N ILE A 34 2.27 9.90 -6.31
CA ILE A 34 2.33 11.30 -6.77
C ILE A 34 3.40 11.48 -7.84
N ILE A 35 4.61 10.95 -7.60
CA ILE A 35 5.72 11.04 -8.56
C ILE A 35 5.34 10.37 -9.90
N ILE A 36 4.72 9.20 -9.85
CA ILE A 36 4.27 8.47 -11.04
C ILE A 36 3.17 9.27 -11.76
N ALA A 37 2.21 9.83 -11.03
CA ALA A 37 1.13 10.62 -11.62
C ALA A 37 1.67 11.88 -12.33
N GLU A 38 2.60 12.62 -11.74
CA GLU A 38 3.23 13.78 -12.40
C GLU A 38 4.06 13.38 -13.63
N ASN A 39 4.67 12.19 -13.62
CA ASN A 39 5.48 11.68 -14.71
C ASN A 39 4.70 10.79 -15.69
N LEU A 40 3.37 10.67 -15.53
CA LEU A 40 2.54 9.75 -16.29
C LEU A 40 2.65 10.00 -17.80
N SER A 41 2.65 11.27 -18.22
CA SER A 41 2.79 11.64 -19.64
C SER A 41 4.17 11.27 -20.21
N ARG A 42 5.24 11.30 -19.40
CA ARG A 42 6.59 10.86 -19.84
C ARG A 42 6.67 9.33 -19.94
N ILE A 43 6.11 8.63 -18.96
CA ILE A 43 6.05 7.16 -18.95
C ILE A 43 5.24 6.66 -20.14
N ALA A 44 4.08 7.26 -20.41
CA ALA A 44 3.24 6.92 -21.56
C ALA A 44 4.01 7.09 -22.88
N LYS A 45 4.69 8.23 -23.09
CA LYS A 45 5.54 8.46 -24.28
C LYS A 45 6.70 7.46 -24.41
N GLY A 46 7.32 7.09 -23.29
CA GLY A 46 8.36 6.06 -23.28
C GLY A 46 7.84 4.69 -23.73
N ILE A 47 6.65 4.32 -23.26
CA ILE A 47 5.97 3.07 -23.64
C ILE A 47 5.57 3.09 -25.12
N GLU A 48 5.05 4.20 -25.63
CA GLU A 48 4.73 4.38 -27.06
C GLU A 48 5.97 4.19 -27.96
N ASN A 49 7.11 4.76 -27.56
CA ASN A 49 8.37 4.60 -28.30
C ASN A 49 8.87 3.16 -28.33
N ILE A 50 8.66 2.39 -27.25
CA ILE A 50 9.09 0.99 -27.16
C ILE A 50 8.15 0.07 -27.95
N LEU A 51 6.84 0.30 -27.84
CA LEU A 51 5.83 -0.56 -28.47
C LEU A 51 5.54 -0.17 -29.92
N GLY A 52 5.98 1.01 -30.38
CA GLY A 52 5.76 1.48 -31.75
C GLY A 52 4.29 1.78 -32.08
N ILE A 53 3.42 1.78 -31.07
CA ILE A 53 1.98 2.09 -31.16
C ILE A 53 1.71 3.40 -30.43
N LYS A 54 1.02 4.34 -31.11
CA LYS A 54 0.51 5.55 -30.48
C LYS A 54 -0.70 5.19 -29.63
N LEU A 55 -0.64 5.41 -28.32
CA LEU A 55 -1.77 5.13 -27.41
C LEU A 55 -2.92 6.11 -27.65
N LEU A 56 -2.62 7.31 -28.18
CA LEU A 56 -3.60 8.20 -28.80
C LEU A 56 -3.36 8.28 -30.31
N SER A 57 -4.22 7.64 -31.10
CA SER A 57 -4.31 7.91 -32.53
C SER A 57 -4.77 9.36 -32.74
N ALA A 58 -3.84 10.23 -33.13
CA ALA A 58 -4.03 11.64 -33.45
C ALA A 58 -5.07 11.92 -34.56
N ASP A 59 -5.69 10.89 -35.12
CA ASP A 59 -6.73 10.99 -36.15
C ASP A 59 -8.09 11.46 -35.59
N VAL A 60 -8.35 11.29 -34.28
CA VAL A 60 -9.65 11.63 -33.66
C VAL A 60 -9.53 12.54 -32.42
N TYR A 61 -8.37 12.61 -31.76
CA TYR A 61 -8.16 13.49 -30.59
C TYR A 61 -6.94 14.39 -30.80
N PHE A 62 -7.19 15.69 -30.91
CA PHE A 62 -6.24 16.79 -31.12
C PHE A 62 -5.26 17.04 -29.94
N ILE A 63 -5.04 16.05 -29.07
CA ILE A 63 -4.26 16.20 -27.83
C ILE A 63 -3.15 15.14 -27.80
N ASP A 64 -1.93 15.55 -28.17
CA ASP A 64 -0.70 14.72 -28.19
C ASP A 64 -0.12 14.42 -26.78
N PHE A 65 -0.92 14.59 -25.73
CA PHE A 65 -0.50 14.36 -24.36
C PHE A 65 -1.67 13.89 -23.51
N LEU A 66 -1.44 12.92 -22.63
CA LEU A 66 -2.36 12.62 -21.53
C LEU A 66 -2.24 13.80 -20.54
N PRO A 67 -3.26 14.67 -20.37
CA PRO A 67 -3.24 15.67 -19.33
C PRO A 67 -3.36 14.94 -17.98
N SER A 68 -2.24 14.73 -17.30
CA SER A 68 -2.24 14.23 -15.94
C SER A 68 -2.69 15.35 -15.01
N GLN A 69 -3.99 15.40 -14.71
CA GLN A 69 -4.53 16.31 -13.71
C GLN A 69 -4.59 15.59 -12.37
N LEU A 70 -3.65 15.94 -11.50
CA LEU A 70 -3.53 15.35 -10.18
C LEU A 70 -4.50 16.06 -9.22
N ASN A 71 -5.61 15.42 -8.89
CA ASN A 71 -6.55 15.93 -7.91
C ASN A 71 -6.10 15.55 -6.49
N PHE A 72 -5.64 16.53 -5.72
CA PHE A 72 -5.21 16.31 -4.33
C PHE A 72 -6.31 15.70 -3.45
N SER A 73 -7.59 15.99 -3.74
CA SER A 73 -8.72 15.37 -3.05
C SER A 73 -8.74 13.84 -3.24
N ASP A 74 -8.53 13.37 -4.47
CA ASP A 74 -8.53 11.94 -4.78
C ASP A 74 -7.32 11.25 -4.13
N VAL A 75 -6.15 11.90 -4.13
CA VAL A 75 -4.96 11.41 -3.43
C VAL A 75 -5.23 11.22 -1.95
N PHE A 76 -5.85 12.20 -1.30
CA PHE A 76 -6.15 12.12 0.14
C PHE A 76 -7.14 11.01 0.46
N ILE A 77 -8.19 10.84 -0.35
CA ILE A 77 -9.17 9.77 -0.20
C ILE A 77 -8.51 8.40 -0.36
N VAL A 78 -7.69 8.22 -1.40
CA VAL A 78 -6.99 6.96 -1.64
C VAL A 78 -6.01 6.64 -0.51
N LEU A 79 -5.27 7.63 0.00
CA LEU A 79 -4.37 7.44 1.14
C LEU A 79 -5.12 7.03 2.40
N MET A 80 -6.25 7.67 2.70
CA MET A 80 -7.08 7.31 3.84
C MET A 80 -7.64 5.89 3.70
N LEU A 81 -8.15 5.53 2.52
CA LEU A 81 -8.65 4.17 2.25
C LEU A 81 -7.55 3.12 2.35
N ALA A 82 -6.36 3.40 1.80
CA ALA A 82 -5.21 2.51 1.88
C ALA A 82 -4.76 2.31 3.34
N PHE A 83 -4.77 3.37 4.15
CA PHE A 83 -4.43 3.29 5.56
C PHE A 83 -5.43 2.45 6.35
N ILE A 84 -6.74 2.70 6.16
CA ILE A 84 -7.80 1.91 6.79
C ILE A 84 -7.71 0.44 6.36
N MET A 85 -7.50 0.17 5.08
CA MET A 85 -7.33 -1.19 4.56
C MET A 85 -6.09 -1.87 5.14
N SER A 86 -4.98 -1.15 5.30
CA SER A 86 -3.77 -1.69 5.93
C SER A 86 -4.00 -2.05 7.41
N LEU A 87 -4.73 -1.22 8.14
CA LEU A 87 -5.13 -1.52 9.53
C LEU A 87 -6.06 -2.73 9.59
N LEU A 88 -7.08 -2.81 8.73
CA LEU A 88 -7.99 -3.96 8.65
C LEU A 88 -7.25 -5.25 8.30
N ALA A 89 -6.34 -5.19 7.32
CA ALA A 89 -5.49 -6.30 6.93
C ALA A 89 -4.53 -6.74 8.04
N THR A 90 -4.12 -5.84 8.94
CA THR A 90 -3.28 -6.13 10.11
C THR A 90 -4.05 -6.80 11.25
N ILE A 91 -5.36 -6.53 11.38
CA ILE A 91 -6.20 -7.13 12.43
C ILE A 91 -6.30 -8.65 12.26
N TYR A 92 -6.39 -9.15 11.01
CA TYR A 92 -6.45 -10.59 10.74
C TYR A 92 -5.20 -11.38 11.22
N PRO A 93 -3.95 -11.02 10.86
CA PRO A 93 -2.75 -11.67 11.37
C PRO A 93 -2.54 -11.42 12.86
N ALA A 94 -2.93 -10.25 13.42
CA ALA A 94 -2.86 -10.01 14.86
C ALA A 94 -3.79 -10.96 15.64
N TRP A 95 -5.00 -11.18 15.12
CA TRP A 95 -5.94 -12.15 15.69
C TRP A 95 -5.45 -13.60 15.52
N LYS A 96 -4.89 -13.95 14.36
CA LYS A 96 -4.27 -15.26 14.12
C LYS A 96 -3.08 -15.50 15.05
N ALA A 97 -2.21 -14.50 15.24
CA ALA A 97 -1.03 -14.54 16.10
C ALA A 97 -1.41 -14.69 17.59
N SER A 98 -2.47 -14.01 18.05
CA SER A 98 -2.96 -14.15 19.43
C SER A 98 -3.61 -15.51 19.72
N LYS A 99 -4.18 -16.16 18.69
CA LYS A 99 -4.74 -17.52 18.79
C LYS A 99 -3.70 -18.63 18.63
N THR A 100 -2.59 -18.40 17.94
CA THR A 100 -1.44 -19.32 17.96
C THR A 100 -0.84 -19.32 19.36
N GLN A 101 -1.26 -20.27 20.19
CA GLN A 101 -0.72 -20.48 21.53
C GLN A 101 0.80 -20.63 21.45
N PRO A 102 1.59 -19.80 22.16
CA PRO A 102 3.06 -19.90 22.18
C PRO A 102 3.57 -21.20 22.85
N ALA A 103 2.67 -22.08 23.30
CA ALA A 103 3.01 -23.38 23.87
C ALA A 103 3.38 -24.43 22.80
N LYS A 104 2.84 -24.34 21.57
CA LYS A 104 3.19 -25.28 20.48
C LYS A 104 4.52 -24.96 19.80
N ALA A 105 5.03 -23.73 19.92
CA ALA A 105 6.34 -23.36 19.38
C ALA A 105 7.52 -23.88 20.23
N LEU A 106 7.28 -24.24 21.49
CA LEU A 106 8.31 -24.78 22.40
C LEU A 106 8.23 -26.31 22.59
N ALA A 107 7.12 -26.94 22.21
CA ALA A 107 6.97 -28.39 22.21
C ALA A 107 7.43 -29.02 20.87
N GLY A 108 8.40 -28.40 20.22
CA GLY A 108 9.16 -28.98 19.11
C GLY A 108 10.17 -29.99 19.64
N ARG A 109 9.64 -31.09 20.16
CA ARG A 109 10.26 -32.42 20.23
C ARG A 109 9.13 -33.44 20.11
#